data_AF-A0AAU7WNW0-F1
#
_entry.id   AF-A0AAU7WNW0-F1
#
_cell.length_a   1.000
_cell.length_b   1.000
_cell.length_c   1.000
_cell.angle_alpha   90.00
_cell.angle_beta   90.00
_cell.angle_gamma   90.00
#
_symmetry.space_group_name_H-M   'P 1'
#
loop_
_entity.id
_entity.type
_entity.pdbx_description
1 polymer ?
#
loop_
_entity_poly.entity_id
_entity_poly.type
_entity_poly.pdbx_seq_one_letter_code
_entity_poly.pdbx_strand_id
1 'polypeptide(L)' 'MATNREVALEQALVAVIGAAKFDGLDEKNLVDRATALLLGGNALRVVDHPHVSDAIREISEAHAEALARLKLRA' A
#
# COMPACT_ATOMS: atom_id res chain seq x y z
N MET A 1 -5.12 17.64 9.51
CA MET A 1 -6.39 16.91 9.35
C MET A 1 -6.36 16.37 7.93
N ALA A 2 -6.50 15.05 7.74
CA ALA A 2 -6.47 14.48 6.39
C ALA A 2 -7.68 14.95 5.59
N THR A 3 -7.48 15.25 4.32
CA THR A 3 -8.55 15.55 3.38
C THR A 3 -9.39 14.30 3.12
N ASN A 4 -10.66 14.48 2.73
CA ASN A 4 -11.51 13.35 2.34
C ASN A 4 -10.87 12.48 1.24
N ARG A 5 -10.06 13.10 0.36
CA ARG A 5 -9.34 12.39 -0.69
C ARG A 5 -8.22 11.52 -0.12
N GLU A 6 -7.43 12.02 0.83
CA GLU A 6 -6.35 11.26 1.46
C GLU A 6 -6.90 10.03 2.19
N VAL A 7 -7.98 10.20 2.96
CA VAL A 7 -8.66 9.08 3.64
C VAL A 7 -9.19 8.06 2.62
N ALA A 8 -9.81 8.52 1.53
CA ALA A 8 -10.32 7.63 0.49
C ALA A 8 -9.20 6.84 -0.22
N LEU A 9 -8.05 7.48 -0.48
CA LEU A 9 -6.90 6.82 -1.09
C LEU A 9 -6.26 5.79 -0.15
N GLU A 10 -6.15 6.10 1.14
CA GLU A 10 -5.68 5.15 2.15
C GLU A 10 -6.59 3.92 2.23
N GLN A 11 -7.91 4.12 2.33
CA GLN A 11 -8.86 3.01 2.36
C GLN A 11 -8.84 2.18 1.07
N ALA A 12 -8.68 2.83 -0.09
CA ALA A 12 -8.54 2.12 -1.36
C ALA A 12 -7.28 1.24 -1.39
N LEU A 13 -6.16 1.74 -0.86
CA LEU A 13 -4.91 0.99 -0.79
C LEU A 13 -5.02 -0.22 0.13
N VAL A 14 -5.59 -0.05 1.33
CA VAL A 14 -5.88 -1.14 2.28
C VAL A 14 -6.75 -2.21 1.62
N ALA A 15 -7.81 -1.80 0.90
CA ALA A 15 -8.72 -2.72 0.23
C ALA A 15 -8.04 -3.53 -0.88
N VAL A 16 -7.22 -2.90 -1.72
CA VAL A 16 -6.49 -3.58 -2.81
C VAL A 16 -5.49 -4.60 -2.26
N ILE A 17 -4.73 -4.25 -1.22
CA ILE A 17 -3.79 -5.18 -0.57
C ILE A 17 -4.54 -6.32 0.13
N GLY A 18 -5.64 -6.01 0.82
CA GLY A 18 -6.48 -7.00 1.48
C GLY A 18 -7.13 -7.98 0.49
N ALA A 19 -7.56 -7.50 -0.68
CA ALA A 19 -8.09 -8.35 -1.75
C ALA A 19 -7.05 -9.37 -2.24
N ALA A 20 -5.80 -8.94 -2.44
CA ALA A 20 -4.73 -9.86 -2.82
C ALA A 20 -4.58 -11.03 -1.82
N LYS A 21 -4.67 -10.74 -0.51
CA LYS A 21 -4.63 -11.76 0.53
C LYS A 21 -5.85 -12.69 0.51
N PHE A 22 -7.06 -12.15 0.31
CA PHE A 22 -8.28 -12.96 0.17
C PHE A 22 -8.20 -13.93 -1.01
N ASP A 23 -7.59 -13.48 -2.11
CA ASP A 23 -7.37 -14.29 -3.31
C ASP A 23 -6.22 -15.29 -3.17
N GLY A 24 -5.60 -15.39 -1.98
CA GLY A 24 -4.50 -16.30 -1.69
C GLY A 24 -3.17 -15.92 -2.36
N LEU A 25 -3.03 -14.67 -2.82
CA LEU A 25 -1.77 -14.15 -3.34
C LEU A 25 -0.82 -13.83 -2.18
N ASP A 26 0.49 -13.87 -2.48
CA ASP A 26 1.54 -13.40 -1.57
C ASP A 26 1.54 -11.87 -1.54
N GLU A 27 0.74 -11.32 -0.61
CA GLU A 27 0.55 -9.89 -0.39
C GLU A 27 1.86 -9.21 0.03
N LYS A 28 2.73 -9.93 0.75
CA LYS A 28 4.03 -9.40 1.17
C LYS A 28 4.92 -9.17 -0.05
N ASN A 29 5.03 -10.14 -0.95
CA ASN A 29 5.79 -10.01 -2.18
C ASN A 29 5.16 -8.96 -3.13
N LEU A 30 3.84 -8.79 -3.11
CA LEU A 30 3.19 -7.68 -3.82
C LEU A 30 3.66 -6.31 -3.29
N VAL A 31 3.66 -6.12 -1.96
CA VAL A 31 4.10 -4.89 -1.28
C VAL A 31 5.60 -4.62 -1.51
N ASP A 32 6.44 -5.65 -1.40
CA ASP A 32 7.88 -5.53 -1.64
C ASP A 32 8.16 -5.10 -3.09
N ARG A 33 7.43 -5.67 -4.06
CA ARG A 33 7.53 -5.27 -5.48
C ARG A 33 7.05 -3.85 -5.72
N ALA A 34 5.92 -3.45 -5.14
CA ALA A 34 5.41 -2.08 -5.25
C ALA A 34 6.45 -1.07 -4.72
N THR A 35 7.09 -1.37 -3.60
CA THR A 35 8.18 -0.57 -3.01
C THR A 35 9.38 -0.46 -3.95
N ALA A 36 9.82 -1.59 -4.52
CA ALA A 36 10.95 -1.60 -5.46
C ALA A 36 10.68 -0.78 -6.73
N LEU A 37 9.45 -0.80 -7.24
CA LEU A 37 9.05 -0.01 -8.41
C LEU A 37 9.15 1.49 -8.16
N LEU A 38 8.86 1.94 -6.94
CA LEU A 38 9.00 3.35 -6.55
C LEU A 38 10.47 3.77 -6.39
N LEU A 39 11.34 2.87 -5.92
CA LEU A 39 12.77 3.16 -5.74
C LEU A 39 13.56 3.15 -7.06
N GLY A 40 13.26 2.20 -7.96
CA GLY A 40 14.06 1.90 -9.15
C GLY A 40 13.94 2.85 -10.34
N GLY A 41 13.30 4.02 -10.18
CA GLY A 41 13.10 4.95 -11.31
C GLY A 41 12.18 4.40 -12.40
N ASN A 42 11.19 3.58 -12.02
CA ASN A 42 10.22 2.99 -12.94
C ASN A 42 9.25 4.05 -13.49
N ALA A 43 8.59 3.78 -14.62
CA ALA A 43 7.51 4.62 -15.15
C ALA A 43 6.35 4.89 -14.16
N LEU A 44 6.18 4.02 -13.15
CA LEU A 44 5.21 4.21 -12.07
C LEU A 44 5.65 5.23 -11.00
N ARG A 45 6.94 5.60 -10.97
CA ARG A 45 7.45 6.69 -10.14
C ARG A 45 7.17 8.01 -10.87
N VAL A 46 6.16 8.73 -10.40
CA VAL A 46 5.73 10.01 -11.00
C VAL A 46 6.30 11.22 -10.25
N VAL A 47 6.93 11.00 -9.10
CA VAL A 47 7.43 12.05 -8.19
C VAL A 47 8.83 11.71 -7.66
N ASP A 48 9.53 12.75 -7.18
CA ASP A 48 10.83 12.62 -6.53
C ASP A 48 10.74 12.56 -4.99
N HIS A 49 11.88 12.37 -4.33
CA HIS A 49 11.97 12.47 -2.88
C HIS A 49 11.54 13.87 -2.38
N PRO A 50 10.89 13.98 -1.22
CA PRO A 50 10.61 12.90 -0.25
C PRO A 50 9.35 12.09 -0.53
N HIS A 51 8.54 12.46 -1.52
CA HIS A 51 7.23 11.84 -1.77
C HIS A 51 7.31 10.35 -2.12
N VAL A 52 8.44 9.89 -2.69
CA VAL A 52 8.73 8.47 -2.86
C VAL A 52 8.78 7.74 -1.51
N SER A 53 9.46 8.31 -0.53
CA SER A 53 9.58 7.73 0.81
C SER A 53 8.22 7.73 1.54
N ASP A 54 7.45 8.79 1.37
CA ASP A 54 6.08 8.86 1.91
C ASP A 54 5.20 7.78 1.29
N ALA A 55 5.20 7.62 -0.04
CA ALA A 55 4.42 6.59 -0.72
C ALA A 55 4.79 5.17 -0.25
N ILE A 56 6.08 4.88 -0.04
CA ILE A 56 6.54 3.59 0.50
C ILE A 56 6.04 3.37 1.93
N ARG A 57 6.05 4.42 2.75
CA ARG A 57 5.51 4.38 4.11
C ARG A 57 4.01 4.09 4.10
N GLU A 58 3.24 4.81 3.28
CA GLU A 58 1.78 4.60 3.14
C GLU A 58 1.45 3.18 2.66
N ILE A 59 2.21 2.61 1.72
CA ILE A 59 2.06 1.20 1.31
C ILE A 59 2.28 0.25 2.50
N SER A 60 3.31 0.50 3.31
CA SER A 60 3.64 -0.35 4.46
C SER A 60 2.58 -0.28 5.56
N GLU A 61 2.08 0.93 5.84
CA GLU A 61 1.01 1.17 6.82
C GLU A 61 -0.31 0.52 6.35
N ALA A 62 -0.68 0.69 5.09
CA ALA A 62 -1.87 0.07 4.51
C ALA A 62 -1.81 -1.47 4.53
N HIS A 63 -0.62 -2.05 4.29
CA HIS A 63 -0.41 -3.49 4.42
C HIS A 63 -0.63 -3.97 5.86
N ALA A 64 -0.06 -3.29 6.86
CA ALA A 64 -0.24 -3.63 8.26
C ALA A 64 -1.71 -3.56 8.67
N GLU A 65 -2.42 -2.50 8.26
CA GLU A 65 -3.85 -2.31 8.53
C GLU A 65 -4.71 -3.39 7.86
N ALA A 66 -4.42 -3.74 6.60
CA ALA A 66 -5.11 -4.84 5.92
C ALA A 66 -4.98 -6.15 6.69
N LEU A 67 -3.76 -6.49 7.13
CA LEU A 67 -3.53 -7.70 7.93
C LEU A 67 -4.26 -7.66 9.28
N ALA A 68 -4.26 -6.52 9.97
CA ALA A 68 -4.95 -6.36 11.24
C ALA A 68 -6.46 -6.58 11.07
N ARG A 69 -7.08 -5.97 10.06
CA ARG A 69 -8.52 -6.13 9.77
C ARG A 69 -8.91 -7.55 9.37
N LEU A 70 -8.05 -8.25 8.64
CA LEU A 70 -8.32 -9.64 8.24
C LEU A 70 -8.19 -10.61 9.42
N LYS A 71 -7.25 -10.37 10.34
CA LYS A 71 -7.15 -11.14 11.60
C LYS A 71 -8.35 -10.94 12.51
N LEU A 72 -9.00 -9.77 12.49
CA LEU A 72 -10.24 -9.52 13.24
C LEU A 72 -11.47 -10.21 12.64
N ARG A 73 -11.37 -10.76 11.41
CA ARG A 73 -12.46 -11.46 10.72
C ARG A 73 -12.28 -12.98 10.62
N ALA A 74 -11.14 -13.50 11.07
CA ALA A 74 -10.85 -14.95 11.14
C ALA A 74 -11.32 -15.52 12.47
#